data_AF-A0A941S5N7-F1
#
_entry.id   AF-A0A941S5N7-F1
#
_cell.length_a   1.000
_cell.length_b   1.000
_cell.length_c   1.000
_cell.angle_alpha   90.00
_cell.angle_beta   90.00
_cell.angle_gamma   90.00
#
_symmetry.space_group_name_H-M   'P 1'
#
loop_
_entity.id
_entity.type
_entity.pdbx_description
1 polymer ?
#
loop_
_entity_poly.entity_id
_entity_poly.type
_entity_poly.pdbx_seq_one_letter_code
_entity_poly.pdbx_strand_id
1 'polypeptide(L)'
;MRFTRNLLLAAAVIAVAAPAIAAQYPGHPKTTPDITAADLSSRDKAISDDAFQGRGPGTVAGEAAAQWIADELKRIGIAPANHGSYF
;
A
#
# COMPACT_ATOMS: atom_id res chain seq x y z
N MET A 1 46.88 -7.97 -43.65
CA MET A 1 47.08 -6.66 -42.98
C MET A 1 45.89 -6.40 -42.07
N ARG A 2 46.15 -6.32 -40.77
CA ARG A 2 45.15 -6.06 -39.71
C ARG A 2 44.89 -4.56 -39.64
N PHE A 3 43.66 -4.12 -39.85
CA PHE A 3 43.17 -2.77 -39.54
C PHE A 3 41.77 -2.93 -38.94
N THR A 4 41.66 -2.94 -37.61
CA THR A 4 41.18 -1.80 -36.78
C THR A 4 39.67 -1.56 -36.91
N ARG A 5 38.86 -1.31 -35.88
CA ARG A 5 38.98 -1.22 -34.43
C ARG A 5 37.60 -0.68 -34.02
N ASN A 6 36.98 -1.25 -33.00
CA ASN A 6 35.90 -0.62 -32.22
C ASN A 6 34.64 -0.15 -32.95
N LEU A 7 33.62 -1.01 -32.97
CA LEU A 7 32.23 -0.54 -32.88
C LEU A 7 31.58 -1.15 -31.64
N LEU A 8 32.20 -0.88 -30.48
CA LEU A 8 31.53 -0.94 -29.19
C LEU A 8 30.95 0.46 -28.92
N LEU A 9 29.87 0.47 -28.14
CA LEU A 9 29.17 1.62 -27.55
C LEU A 9 28.13 2.31 -28.45
N ALA A 10 26.86 1.92 -28.28
CA ALA A 10 25.90 2.74 -27.53
C ALA A 10 24.48 2.12 -27.61
N ALA A 11 24.27 0.97 -26.96
CA ALA A 11 22.91 0.60 -26.55
C ALA A 11 22.62 1.34 -25.23
N ALA A 12 22.19 2.59 -25.34
CA ALA A 12 21.72 3.36 -24.20
C ALA A 12 20.43 2.70 -23.68
N VAL A 13 20.56 1.96 -22.58
CA VAL A 13 19.41 1.49 -21.79
C VAL A 13 18.77 2.73 -21.18
N ILE A 14 17.70 3.24 -21.80
CA ILE A 14 16.80 4.18 -21.17
C ILE A 14 15.98 3.36 -20.17
N ALA A 15 16.47 3.26 -18.94
CA ALA A 15 15.63 2.85 -17.83
C ALA A 15 14.60 3.96 -17.61
N VAL A 16 13.40 3.78 -18.17
CA VAL A 16 12.25 4.63 -17.86
C VAL A 16 11.97 4.44 -16.37
N ALA A 17 12.38 5.40 -15.56
CA ALA A 17 11.91 5.51 -14.18
C ALA A 17 10.41 5.84 -14.24
N ALA A 18 9.57 4.81 -14.18
CA ALA A 18 8.14 5.01 -13.99
C ALA A 18 7.96 5.76 -12.66
N PRO A 19 7.22 6.88 -12.64
CA PRO A 19 6.94 7.56 -11.38
C PRO A 19 6.20 6.58 -10.49
N ALA A 20 6.74 6.33 -9.29
CA ALA A 20 6.02 5.59 -8.27
C ALA A 20 4.77 6.41 -7.94
N ILE A 21 3.59 5.89 -8.33
CA ILE A 21 2.32 6.44 -7.90
C ILE A 21 2.31 6.28 -6.38
N ALA A 22 2.38 7.39 -5.66
CA ALA A 22 2.27 7.37 -4.21
C ALA A 22 0.92 6.74 -3.85
N ALA A 23 0.92 5.81 -2.90
CA ALA A 23 -0.33 5.23 -2.40
C ALA A 23 -1.24 6.36 -1.90
N GLN A 24 -2.49 6.39 -2.37
CA GLN A 24 -3.46 7.42 -2.01
C GLN A 24 -3.85 7.37 -0.52
N TYR A 25 -3.68 6.21 0.11
CA TYR A 25 -4.01 5.96 1.51
C TYR A 25 -2.79 5.37 2.25
N PRO A 26 -2.68 5.57 3.58
CA PRO A 26 -1.64 4.97 4.39
C PRO A 26 -1.59 3.45 4.23
N GLY A 27 -0.39 2.90 4.10
CA GLY A 27 -0.20 1.46 4.12
C GLY A 27 -0.50 0.86 5.50
N HIS A 28 -0.71 -0.46 5.54
CA HIS A 28 -0.87 -1.18 6.79
C HIS A 28 0.45 -1.21 7.58
N PRO A 29 0.46 -0.81 8.86
CA PRO A 29 1.66 -0.88 9.68
C PRO A 29 2.06 -2.35 9.91
N LYS A 30 3.37 -2.58 9.97
CA LYS A 30 3.91 -3.88 10.41
C LYS A 30 3.82 -3.94 11.93
N THR A 31 3.14 -4.96 12.44
CA THR A 31 2.92 -5.16 13.88
C THR A 31 3.29 -6.58 14.28
N THR A 32 3.35 -6.80 15.58
CA THR A 32 3.52 -8.14 16.17
C THR A 32 2.18 -8.79 16.50
N PRO A 33 2.14 -10.09 16.86
CA PRO A 33 0.97 -10.73 17.44
C PRO A 33 0.61 -10.23 18.85
N ASP A 34 1.58 -9.61 19.56
CA ASP A 34 1.36 -9.07 20.89
C ASP A 34 0.52 -7.78 20.83
N ILE A 35 -0.24 -7.53 21.90
CA ILE A 35 -0.99 -6.28 22.04
C ILE A 35 -0.07 -5.24 22.68
N THR A 36 0.55 -4.41 21.85
CA THR A 36 1.44 -3.32 22.31
C THR A 36 0.83 -1.94 22.03
N ALA A 37 1.14 -0.97 22.89
CA ALA A 37 0.68 0.41 22.69
C ALA A 37 1.22 1.02 21.39
N ALA A 38 2.44 0.65 20.99
CA ALA A 38 3.05 1.10 19.74
C ALA A 38 2.29 0.58 18.52
N ASP A 39 1.95 -0.71 18.50
CA ASP A 39 1.21 -1.33 17.40
C ASP A 39 -0.19 -0.74 17.28
N LEU A 40 -0.90 -0.56 18.41
CA LEU A 40 -2.21 0.10 18.43
C LEU A 40 -2.12 1.54 17.91
N SER A 41 -1.17 2.33 18.41
CA SER A 41 -0.98 3.72 17.97
C SER A 41 -0.66 3.82 16.46
N SER A 42 0.10 2.87 15.91
CA SER A 42 0.43 2.86 14.48
C SER A 42 -0.80 2.62 13.61
N ARG A 43 -1.71 1.72 14.02
CA ARG A 43 -2.96 1.45 13.30
C ARG A 43 -3.94 2.60 13.42
N ASP A 44 -4.05 3.18 14.61
CA ASP A 44 -4.91 4.34 14.88
C ASP A 44 -4.51 5.55 14.03
N LYS A 45 -3.20 5.84 13.96
CA LYS A 45 -2.66 6.88 13.07
C LYS A 45 -2.98 6.62 11.60
N ALA A 46 -2.84 5.38 11.14
CA ALA A 46 -3.10 5.04 9.75
C ALA A 46 -4.58 5.25 9.38
N ILE A 47 -5.53 4.73 10.16
CA ILE A 47 -6.96 4.87 9.82
C ILE A 47 -7.50 6.29 10.06
N SER A 48 -6.85 7.06 10.92
CA SER A 48 -7.20 8.45 11.22
C SER A 48 -6.55 9.48 10.30
N ASP A 49 -5.73 9.04 9.33
CA ASP A 49 -5.04 9.92 8.40
C ASP A 49 -6.01 10.79 7.57
N ASP A 50 -5.58 12.03 7.29
CA ASP A 50 -6.37 13.02 6.53
C ASP A 50 -6.71 12.56 5.11
N ALA A 51 -5.96 11.61 4.55
CA ALA A 51 -6.27 10.96 3.28
C ALA A 51 -7.67 10.32 3.27
N PHE A 52 -8.17 9.87 4.42
CA PHE A 52 -9.52 9.32 4.56
C PHE A 52 -10.61 10.37 4.82
N GLN A 53 -10.24 11.64 4.95
CA GLN A 53 -11.18 12.76 5.10
C GLN A 53 -12.21 12.51 6.21
N GLY A 54 -13.50 12.79 5.94
CA GLY A 54 -14.60 12.66 6.90
C GLY A 54 -15.22 11.25 7.05
N ARG A 55 -14.74 10.24 6.29
CA ARG A 55 -15.18 8.82 6.36
C ARG A 55 -16.71 8.60 6.48
N GLY A 56 -17.50 9.48 5.88
CA GLY A 56 -18.96 9.39 5.96
C GLY A 56 -19.52 8.14 5.24
N PRO A 57 -20.61 7.53 5.72
CA PRO A 57 -21.23 6.40 5.03
C PRO A 57 -21.59 6.73 3.57
N GLY A 58 -21.28 5.82 2.64
CA GLY A 58 -21.56 5.99 1.21
C GLY A 58 -20.71 7.05 0.49
N THR A 59 -19.66 7.57 1.14
CA THR A 59 -18.68 8.44 0.49
C THR A 59 -17.48 7.62 0.02
N VAL A 60 -16.80 8.08 -1.04
CA VAL A 60 -15.56 7.43 -1.54
C VAL A 60 -14.52 7.27 -0.44
N ALA A 61 -14.35 8.29 0.41
CA ALA A 61 -13.39 8.25 1.50
C ALA A 61 -13.81 7.29 2.62
N GLY A 62 -15.12 7.18 2.89
CA GLY A 62 -15.68 6.19 3.82
C GLY A 62 -15.52 4.75 3.31
N GLU A 63 -15.79 4.51 2.02
CA GLU A 63 -15.58 3.21 1.38
C GLU A 63 -14.10 2.82 1.39
N ALA A 64 -13.20 3.77 1.13
CA ALA A 64 -11.77 3.53 1.24
C ALA A 64 -11.31 3.17 2.66
N ALA A 65 -11.85 3.85 3.69
CA ALA A 65 -11.56 3.50 5.08
C ALA A 65 -12.09 2.12 5.45
N ALA A 66 -13.30 1.77 4.99
CA ALA A 66 -13.87 0.44 5.20
C ALA A 66 -13.04 -0.65 4.50
N GLN A 67 -12.59 -0.39 3.27
CA GLN A 67 -11.69 -1.27 2.53
C GLN A 67 -10.35 -1.45 3.25
N TRP A 68 -9.76 -0.38 3.78
CA TRP A 68 -8.54 -0.46 4.57
C TRP A 68 -8.71 -1.37 5.79
N ILE A 69 -9.84 -1.27 6.50
CA ILE A 69 -10.12 -2.15 7.64
C ILE A 69 -10.27 -3.61 7.17
N ALA A 70 -11.01 -3.86 6.08
CA ALA A 70 -11.17 -5.20 5.53
C ALA A 70 -9.82 -5.84 5.13
N ASP A 71 -8.95 -5.06 4.48
CA ASP A 71 -7.61 -5.51 4.09
C ASP A 71 -6.72 -5.77 5.30
N GLU A 72 -6.84 -4.96 6.35
CA GLU A 72 -6.10 -5.16 7.59
C GLU A 72 -6.54 -6.44 8.31
N LEU A 73 -7.85 -6.70 8.40
CA LEU A 73 -8.41 -7.93 8.97
C LEU A 73 -7.91 -9.16 8.21
N LYS A 74 -7.95 -9.09 6.87
CA LYS A 74 -7.44 -10.15 5.99
C LYS A 74 -5.93 -10.36 6.18
N ARG A 75 -5.15 -9.29 6.26
CA ARG A 75 -3.69 -9.34 6.43
C ARG A 75 -3.30 -10.04 7.73
N ILE A 76 -4.07 -9.82 8.81
CA ILE A 76 -3.81 -10.47 10.11
C ILE A 76 -4.49 -11.84 10.25
N GLY A 77 -5.14 -12.35 9.20
CA GLY A 77 -5.69 -13.71 9.16
C GLY A 77 -7.07 -13.87 9.79
N ILE A 78 -7.81 -12.78 10.04
CA ILE A 78 -9.19 -12.86 10.51
C ILE A 78 -10.08 -13.29 9.35
N ALA A 79 -10.88 -14.34 9.54
CA ALA A 79 -11.83 -14.79 8.53
C ALA A 79 -13.01 -13.81 8.40
N PRO A 80 -13.55 -13.63 7.18
CA PRO A 80 -14.75 -12.82 6.96
C PRO A 80 -15.99 -13.46 7.62
N ALA A 81 -16.88 -12.63 8.17
CA ALA A 81 -18.03 -13.09 8.96
C ALA A 81 -19.39 -12.95 8.26
N ASN A 82 -19.48 -12.25 7.12
CA ASN A 82 -20.73 -12.09 6.37
C ASN A 82 -20.75 -12.97 5.12
N HIS A 83 -21.10 -14.25 5.24
CA HIS A 83 -21.15 -15.19 4.11
C HIS A 83 -19.85 -15.21 3.25
N GLY A 84 -18.69 -15.06 3.90
CA GLY A 84 -17.40 -14.96 3.21
C GLY A 84 -16.96 -13.55 2.82
N SER A 85 -17.77 -12.52 3.13
CA SER A 85 -17.48 -11.10 2.94
C SER A 85 -17.03 -10.41 4.24
N TYR A 86 -16.16 -9.41 4.10
CA TYR A 86 -15.77 -8.46 5.16
C TYR A 86 -16.72 -7.26 5.26
N PHE A 87 -17.68 -7.16 4.35
CA PHE A 87 -18.75 -6.16 4.29
C PHE A 87 -20.11 -6.85 4.38
#